data_AF-A0A3S4H4B9-F1
#
_entry.id   AF-A0A3S4H4B9-F1
#
_cell.length_a   1.000
_cell.length_b   1.000
_cell.length_c   1.000
_cell.angle_alpha   90.00
_cell.angle_beta   90.00
_cell.angle_gamma   90.00
#
_symmetry.space_group_name_H-M   'P 1'
#
loop_
_entity.id
_entity.type
_entity.pdbx_description
1 polymer ?
#
loop_
_entity_poly.entity_id
_entity_poly.type
_entity_poly.pdbx_seq_one_letter_code
_entity_poly.pdbx_strand_id
1 'polypeptide(L)' 'MLNGIEKPRWKVVNKLKRGLSTRHIRFMALGSAIGTGLFYGSADAIKMAGPSVLLAYIIGGVAAYIIMRGAR' A
#
# COMPACT_ATOMS: atom_id res chain seq x y z
N MET A 1 -26.59 11.21 48.82
CA MET A 1 -26.80 9.79 48.47
C MET A 1 -26.45 9.52 46.99
N LEU A 2 -25.26 9.87 46.49
CA LEU A 2 -24.77 9.42 45.17
C LEU A 2 -23.23 9.32 45.17
N ASN A 3 -22.67 8.54 46.11
CA ASN A 3 -21.32 7.99 45.99
C ASN A 3 -21.46 6.66 45.23
N GLY A 4 -20.72 6.48 44.13
CA GLY A 4 -20.48 5.13 43.60
C GLY A 4 -20.80 4.86 42.12
N ILE A 5 -20.53 5.78 41.19
CA ILE A 5 -20.41 5.40 39.77
C ILE A 5 -18.93 5.39 39.39
N GLU A 6 -18.24 4.31 39.76
CA GLU A 6 -16.90 4.02 39.22
C GLU A 6 -17.01 3.81 37.71
N LYS A 7 -16.37 4.68 36.93
CA LYS A 7 -16.36 4.60 35.48
C LYS A 7 -15.63 3.32 35.06
N PRO A 8 -16.23 2.40 34.28
CA PRO A 8 -15.55 1.19 33.86
C PRO A 8 -14.33 1.53 32.99
N ARG A 9 -13.14 1.32 33.56
CA ARG A 9 -11.87 1.50 32.87
C ARG A 9 -11.61 0.27 32.02
N TRP A 10 -12.24 0.21 30.84
CA TRP A 10 -12.00 -0.82 29.84
C TRP A 10 -10.51 -0.85 29.50
N LYS A 11 -9.77 -1.79 30.10
CA LYS A 11 -8.38 -2.07 29.70
C LYS A 11 -8.44 -2.74 28.35
N VAL A 12 -8.20 -1.99 27.28
CA VAL A 12 -7.97 -2.54 25.94
C VAL A 12 -6.65 -3.30 25.98
N VAL A 13 -6.69 -4.59 26.34
CA VAL A 13 -5.52 -5.48 26.30
C VAL A 13 -5.28 -5.87 24.85
N ASN A 14 -4.68 -4.96 24.08
CA ASN A 14 -4.17 -5.28 22.75
C ASN A 14 -2.84 -6.04 22.89
N LYS A 15 -2.92 -7.35 23.13
CA LYS A 15 -1.79 -8.27 22.90
C LYS A 15 -1.75 -8.71 21.44
N LEU A 16 -1.72 -7.75 20.51
CA LEU A 16 -1.36 -8.06 19.13
C LEU A 16 0.14 -8.36 19.12
N LYS A 17 0.51 -9.63 18.94
CA LYS A 17 1.91 -9.98 18.62
C LYS A 17 2.27 -9.21 17.36
N ARG A 18 3.16 -8.21 17.46
CA ARG A 18 3.79 -7.55 16.31
C ARG A 18 4.75 -8.54 15.64
N GLY A 19 4.22 -9.60 15.06
CA GLY A 19 4.95 -10.61 14.30
C GLY A 19 5.28 -10.12 12.89
N LEU A 20 4.45 -9.22 12.33
CA LEU A 20 4.75 -8.55 11.08
C LEU A 20 5.67 -7.37 11.32
N SER A 21 6.97 -7.63 11.15
CA SER A 21 7.96 -6.59 10.93
C SER A 21 7.51 -5.63 9.81
N THR A 22 7.90 -4.36 9.91
CA THR A 22 7.68 -3.33 8.90
C THR A 22 8.05 -3.79 7.49
N ARG A 23 9.01 -4.72 7.36
CA ARG A 23 9.36 -5.36 6.08
C ARG A 23 8.21 -6.17 5.49
N HIS A 24 7.53 -7.01 6.27
CA HIS A 24 6.40 -7.82 5.80
C HIS A 24 5.24 -6.94 5.35
N ILE A 25 4.97 -5.86 6.09
CA ILE A 25 3.91 -4.89 5.74
C ILE A 25 4.21 -4.20 4.41
N ARG A 26 5.47 -3.81 4.17
CA ARG A 26 5.89 -3.25 2.88
C ARG A 26 5.76 -4.25 1.75
N PHE A 27 6.14 -5.51 1.97
CA PHE A 27 5.96 -6.56 0.96
C PHE A 27 4.48 -6.87 0.68
N MET A 28 3.60 -6.81 1.68
CA MET A 28 2.15 -6.92 1.48
C MET A 28 1.64 -5.78 0.60
N ALA A 29 2.01 -4.53 0.90
CA ALA A 29 1.62 -3.37 0.10
C ALA A 29 2.14 -3.46 -1.35
N LEU A 30 3.40 -3.87 -1.53
CA LEU A 30 3.98 -4.09 -2.86
C LEU A 30 3.26 -5.23 -3.61
N GLY A 31 2.96 -6.33 -2.93
CA GLY A 31 2.22 -7.45 -3.50
C GLY A 31 0.83 -7.06 -3.99
N SER A 32 0.09 -6.28 -3.20
CA SER A 32 -1.22 -5.76 -3.61
C SER A 32 -1.15 -4.80 -4.79
N ALA A 33 -0.17 -3.89 -4.81
CA ALA A 33 0.01 -2.93 -5.91
C ALA A 33 0.44 -3.62 -7.21
N ILE A 34 1.31 -4.63 -7.13
CA ILE A 34 1.74 -5.41 -8.30
C ILE A 34 0.58 -6.29 -8.80
N GLY A 35 -0.19 -6.91 -7.90
CA GLY A 35 -1.25 -7.88 -8.21
C GLY A 35 -2.30 -7.38 -9.21
N THR A 36 -3.25 -6.54 -8.77
CA THR A 36 -4.27 -6.02 -9.68
C THR A 36 -3.78 -4.80 -10.46
N GLY A 37 -3.06 -3.88 -9.81
CA GLY A 37 -2.66 -2.61 -10.42
C GLY A 37 -1.79 -2.79 -11.67
N LEU A 38 -0.72 -3.60 -11.57
CA LEU A 38 0.19 -3.78 -12.70
C LEU A 38 -0.37 -4.78 -13.71
N PHE A 39 -0.90 -5.95 -13.30
CA PHE A 39 -1.35 -6.96 -14.27
C PHE A 39 -2.68 -6.61 -14.96
N TYR A 40 -3.69 -6.16 -14.22
CA TYR A 40 -5.00 -5.82 -14.81
C TYR A 40 -4.87 -4.60 -15.73
N GLY A 41 -4.17 -3.56 -15.28
CA GLY A 41 -3.90 -2.37 -16.10
C GLY A 41 -2.98 -2.65 -17.30
N SER A 42 -1.96 -3.52 -17.13
CA SER A 42 -1.07 -3.87 -18.25
C SER A 42 -1.76 -4.69 -19.32
N ALA A 43 -2.70 -5.58 -18.99
CA ALA A 43 -3.35 -6.41 -19.99
C ALA A 43 -4.03 -5.58 -21.09
N ASP A 44 -4.73 -4.51 -20.69
CA ASP A 44 -5.37 -3.58 -21.63
C ASP A 44 -4.36 -2.66 -22.31
N ALA A 45 -3.38 -2.15 -21.56
CA ALA A 45 -2.32 -1.30 -22.13
C ALA A 45 -1.47 -2.05 -23.18
N ILE A 46 -1.19 -3.34 -22.97
CA ILE A 46 -0.47 -4.21 -23.92
C ILE A 46 -1.32 -4.43 -25.17
N LYS A 47 -2.62 -4.68 -25.04
CA LYS A 47 -3.52 -4.86 -26.21
C LYS A 47 -3.59 -3.60 -27.07
N MET A 48 -3.61 -2.43 -26.45
CA MET A 48 -3.67 -1.15 -27.18
C MET A 48 -2.33 -0.72 -27.79
N ALA A 49 -1.24 -0.78 -27.02
CA ALA A 49 0.06 -0.22 -27.41
C ALA A 49 1.03 -1.26 -28.01
N GLY A 50 0.74 -2.56 -27.88
CA GLY A 50 1.64 -3.62 -28.30
C GLY A 50 2.98 -3.60 -27.54
N PRO A 51 4.09 -4.05 -28.15
CA PRO A 51 5.40 -4.14 -27.49
C PRO A 51 5.92 -2.79 -26.96
N SER A 52 5.42 -1.67 -27.49
CA SER A 52 5.82 -0.32 -27.09
C SER A 52 5.37 0.07 -25.68
N VAL A 53 4.44 -0.68 -25.07
CA VAL A 53 3.96 -0.39 -23.69
C VAL A 53 5.09 -0.43 -22.66
N LEU A 54 6.15 -1.20 -22.92
CA LEU A 54 7.32 -1.30 -22.06
C LEU A 54 8.01 0.08 -21.93
N LEU A 55 8.11 0.80 -23.05
CA LEU A 55 8.65 2.17 -23.08
C LEU A 55 7.75 3.14 -22.30
N ALA A 56 6.44 3.02 -22.46
CA ALA A 56 5.47 3.84 -21.72
C ALA A 56 5.57 3.63 -20.19
N TYR A 57 5.73 2.37 -19.75
CA TYR A 57 5.94 2.05 -18.34
C TYR A 57 7.25 2.61 -17.79
N ILE A 58 8.34 2.57 -18.57
CA ILE A 58 9.63 3.15 -18.17
C ILE A 58 9.49 4.67 -18.02
N ILE A 59 8.89 5.36 -18.99
CA ILE A 59 8.71 6.82 -18.95
C ILE A 59 7.80 7.21 -17.79
N GLY A 60 6.67 6.53 -17.59
CA GLY A 60 5.76 6.76 -16.48
C GLY A 60 6.43 6.53 -15.12
N GLY A 61 7.25 5.48 -15.00
CA GLY A 61 8.04 5.19 -13.80
C GLY A 61 9.09 6.27 -13.51
N VAL A 62 9.77 6.78 -14.53
CA VAL A 62 10.73 7.90 -14.40
C VAL A 62 10.01 9.17 -13.95
N ALA A 63 8.86 9.49 -14.54
CA ALA A 63 8.06 10.64 -14.13
C ALA A 63 7.59 10.52 -12.67
N ALA A 64 7.07 9.36 -12.26
CA ALA A 64 6.67 9.09 -10.88
C ALA A 64 7.86 9.18 -9.91
N TYR A 65 9.03 8.68 -10.30
CA TYR A 65 10.25 8.79 -9.51
C TYR A 65 10.69 10.25 -9.31
N ILE A 66 10.63 11.07 -10.36
CA ILE A 66 10.94 12.50 -10.27
C ILE A 66 9.95 13.19 -9.32
N ILE A 67 8.65 12.92 -9.44
CA ILE A 67 7.62 13.49 -8.55
C ILE A 67 7.89 13.12 -7.10
N MET A 68 8.13 11.83 -6.80
CA MET A 68 8.42 11.39 -5.43
C MET A 68 9.74 11.93 -4.87
N ARG A 69 10.73 12.19 -5.72
CA ARG A 69 12.00 12.82 -5.30
C ARG A 69 11.86 14.33 -5.08
N GLY A 70 11.10 15.02 -5.92
CA GLY A 70 10.86 16.46 -5.81
C GLY A 70 9.82 16.84 -4.75
N ALA A 71 9.01 15.88 -4.30
CA ALA A 71 8.02 16.06 -3.23
C ALA A 71 8.57 15.75 -1.82
N ARG A 72 9.89 15.53 -1.69
CA ARG A 72 10.62 15.58 -0.41
C ARG A 72 11.25 16.95 -0.24
#